data_AF-A0A2S6HQI4-F1
#
_entry.id   AF-A0A2S6HQI4-F1
#
_cell.length_a   1.000
_cell.length_b   1.000
_cell.length_c   1.000
_cell.angle_alpha   90.00
_cell.angle_beta   90.00
_cell.angle_gamma   90.00
#
_symmetry.space_group_name_H-M   'P 1'
#
loop_
_entity.id
_entity.type
_entity.pdbx_description
1 polymer ?
#
loop_
_entity_poly.entity_id
_entity_poly.type
_entity_poly.pdbx_seq_one_letter_code
_entity_poly.pdbx_strand_id
1 'polypeptide(L)'
;MTKCEKDRIYLMREQGESYQYIADKFGVSRQCIHQIVTRKLKFKTSTICIYKGLSKWIFDHRTTSERLCEMASINVNRVTMTKKLNGKNEFSLSEIKKILKLTNLTFEECFSEKETPGAATPRESR
;
A
#
# COMPACT_ATOMS: atom_id res chain seq x y z
N MET A 1 17.91 -9.67 12.55
CA MET A 1 17.73 -8.27 12.09
C MET A 1 16.42 -7.72 12.62
N THR A 2 16.50 -6.71 13.47
CA THR A 2 15.41 -6.04 14.18
C THR A 2 14.61 -5.12 13.24
N LYS A 3 13.45 -4.62 13.69
CA LYS A 3 12.59 -3.72 12.91
C LYS A 3 13.30 -2.41 12.54
N CYS A 4 13.99 -1.80 13.51
CA CYS A 4 14.72 -0.54 13.33
C CYS A 4 15.87 -0.64 12.31
N GLU A 5 16.56 -1.78 12.26
CA GLU A 5 17.64 -2.02 11.29
C GLU A 5 17.12 -2.12 9.87
N LYS A 6 15.97 -2.79 9.68
CA LYS A 6 15.31 -2.86 8.37
C LYS A 6 14.90 -1.47 7.89
N ASP A 7 14.35 -0.63 8.78
CA ASP A 7 13.97 0.75 8.44
C ASP A 7 15.18 1.58 7.97
N ARG A 8 16.35 1.44 8.60
CA ARG A 8 17.59 2.08 8.14
C ARG A 8 18.06 1.56 6.77
N ILE A 9 18.02 0.24 6.55
CA ILE A 9 18.37 -0.37 5.25
C ILE A 9 17.50 0.23 4.13
N TYR A 10 16.22 0.45 4.43
CA TYR A 10 15.30 1.04 3.46
C TYR A 10 15.57 2.52 3.18
N LEU A 11 15.84 3.33 4.21
CA LEU A 11 16.21 4.74 4.03
C LEU A 11 17.47 4.87 3.17
N MET A 12 18.48 4.03 3.43
CA MET A 12 19.70 4.01 2.61
C MET A 12 19.40 3.64 1.15
N ARG A 13 18.46 2.73 0.90
CA ARG A 13 18.01 2.44 -0.48
C ARG A 13 17.25 3.57 -1.13
N GLU A 14 16.44 4.31 -0.38
CA GLU A 14 15.76 5.52 -0.85
C GLU A 14 16.77 6.64 -1.18
N GLN A 15 17.91 6.68 -0.47
CA GLN A 15 19.05 7.57 -0.74
C GLN A 15 19.93 7.13 -1.92
N GLY A 16 19.64 5.98 -2.55
CA GLY A 16 20.39 5.49 -3.72
C GLY A 16 21.60 4.60 -3.41
N GLU A 17 21.82 4.24 -2.14
CA GLU A 17 22.96 3.42 -1.72
C GLU A 17 22.93 2.02 -2.33
N SER A 18 24.11 1.48 -2.66
CA SER A 18 24.21 0.15 -3.27
C SER A 18 23.89 -0.97 -2.27
N TYR A 19 23.36 -2.11 -2.76
CA TYR A 19 23.10 -3.27 -1.90
C TYR A 19 24.36 -3.79 -1.20
N GLN A 20 25.52 -3.66 -1.86
CA GLN A 20 26.79 -4.09 -1.30
C GLN A 20 27.22 -3.17 -0.15
N TYR A 21 27.17 -1.86 -0.35
CA TYR A 21 27.52 -0.87 0.68
C TYR A 21 26.67 -1.01 1.95
N ILE A 22 25.36 -1.23 1.78
CA ILE A 22 24.45 -1.48 2.90
C ILE A 22 24.80 -2.82 3.58
N ALA A 23 25.09 -3.86 2.81
CA ALA A 23 25.45 -5.17 3.36
C ALA A 23 26.70 -5.10 4.24
N ASP A 24 27.72 -4.39 3.78
CA ASP A 24 28.98 -4.17 4.50
C ASP A 24 28.74 -3.38 5.80
N LYS A 25 27.89 -2.34 5.76
CA LYS A 25 27.54 -1.51 6.94
C LYS A 25 26.81 -2.28 8.04
N PHE A 26 26.00 -3.28 7.66
CA PHE A 26 25.23 -4.09 8.60
C PHE A 26 25.87 -5.46 8.89
N GLY A 27 27.04 -5.77 8.31
CA GLY A 27 27.73 -7.04 8.50
C GLY A 27 26.94 -8.24 7.98
N VAL A 28 26.14 -8.07 6.93
CA VAL A 28 25.31 -9.13 6.34
C VAL A 28 25.65 -9.33 4.87
N SER A 29 25.09 -10.37 4.23
CA SER A 29 25.30 -10.58 2.80
C SER A 29 24.48 -9.62 1.93
N ARG A 30 24.99 -9.28 0.74
CA ARG A 30 24.26 -8.54 -0.30
C ARG A 30 22.90 -9.15 -0.60
N GLN A 31 22.82 -10.49 -0.60
CA GLN A 31 21.58 -11.21 -0.85
C GLN A 31 20.56 -11.02 0.29
N CYS A 32 21.02 -10.94 1.54
CA CYS A 32 20.16 -10.61 2.69
C CYS A 32 19.51 -9.24 2.49
N ILE A 33 20.30 -8.22 2.16
CA ILE A 33 19.78 -6.86 1.86
C ILE A 33 18.81 -6.89 0.68
N HIS A 34 19.16 -7.58 -0.41
CA HIS A 34 18.29 -7.71 -1.57
C HIS A 34 16.93 -8.32 -1.18
N GLN A 35 16.90 -9.38 -0.37
CA GLN A 35 15.66 -9.99 0.11
C GLN A 35 14.84 -9.06 1.00
N ILE A 36 15.49 -8.29 1.87
CA ILE A 36 14.81 -7.31 2.73
C ILE A 36 14.13 -6.24 1.88
N VAL A 37 14.88 -5.66 0.94
CA VAL A 37 14.42 -4.59 0.05
C VAL A 37 13.31 -5.07 -0.88
N THR A 38 13.46 -6.25 -1.49
CA THR A 38 12.45 -6.83 -2.38
C THR A 38 11.18 -7.27 -1.65
N ARG A 39 11.28 -7.71 -0.38
CA ARG A 39 10.10 -8.00 0.45
C ARG A 39 9.28 -6.74 0.76
N LYS A 40 9.93 -5.58 0.93
CA LYS A 40 9.24 -4.30 1.14
C LYS A 40 8.60 -3.74 -0.13
N LEU A 41 9.21 -3.95 -1.29
CA LEU A 41 8.65 -3.50 -2.59
C LEU A 41 7.33 -4.18 -2.97
N LYS A 42 6.89 -5.20 -2.22
CA LYS A 42 5.60 -5.86 -2.40
C LYS A 42 4.65 -5.56 -1.25
N PHE A 43 4.33 -4.28 -0.98
CA PHE A 43 3.06 -3.98 -0.30
C PHE A 43 1.92 -4.28 -1.27
N LYS A 44 1.61 -5.58 -1.39
CA LYS A 44 0.57 -6.11 -2.27
C LYS A 44 -0.71 -5.30 -2.15
N THR A 45 -1.05 -4.86 -0.94
CA THR A 45 -2.22 -4.01 -0.63
C THR A 45 -2.23 -2.67 -1.37
N SER A 46 -1.11 -1.95 -1.49
CA SER A 46 -1.08 -0.70 -2.27
C SER A 46 -1.16 -0.98 -3.76
N THR A 47 -0.46 -2.02 -4.24
CA THR A 47 -0.45 -2.39 -5.67
C THR A 47 -1.82 -2.81 -6.17
N ILE A 48 -2.59 -3.56 -5.37
CA ILE A 48 -3.92 -4.03 -5.76
C ILE A 48 -5.02 -2.99 -5.56
N CYS A 49 -4.75 -1.92 -4.79
CA CYS A 49 -5.73 -0.88 -4.52
C CYS A 49 -5.99 -0.07 -5.79
N ILE A 50 -7.25 -0.05 -6.24
CA ILE A 50 -7.69 0.68 -7.44
C ILE A 50 -7.78 2.19 -7.21
N TYR A 51 -7.91 2.61 -5.95
CA TYR A 51 -8.04 4.02 -5.59
C TYR A 51 -6.67 4.67 -5.46
N LYS A 52 -6.43 5.74 -6.22
CA LYS A 52 -5.14 6.42 -6.34
C LYS A 52 -4.68 7.02 -5.01
N GLY A 53 -5.51 7.85 -4.36
CA GLY A 53 -5.14 8.47 -3.09
C GLY A 53 -4.98 7.48 -1.96
N LEU A 54 -5.91 6.53 -1.84
CA LEU A 54 -5.81 5.48 -0.81
C LEU A 54 -4.59 4.57 -1.05
N SER A 55 -4.28 4.22 -2.30
CA SER A 55 -3.08 3.44 -2.63
C SER A 55 -1.80 4.18 -2.25
N LYS A 56 -1.72 5.48 -2.55
CA LYS A 56 -0.59 6.33 -2.16
C LYS A 56 -0.47 6.38 -0.65
N TRP A 57 -1.57 6.64 0.06
CA TRP A 57 -1.58 6.68 1.52
C TRP A 57 -1.10 5.35 2.13
N ILE A 58 -1.58 4.21 1.62
CA ILE A 58 -1.17 2.86 2.05
C ILE A 58 0.34 2.64 1.82
N PHE A 59 0.87 3.13 0.69
CA PHE A 59 2.29 3.03 0.37
C PHE A 59 3.14 3.88 1.33
N ASP A 60 2.76 5.14 1.49
CA ASP A 60 3.48 6.13 2.32
C ASP A 60 3.50 5.69 3.79
N HIS A 61 2.38 5.17 4.30
CA HIS A 61 2.24 4.71 5.69
C HIS A 61 2.68 3.26 5.90
N ARG A 62 3.09 2.55 4.84
CA ARG A 62 3.50 1.13 4.86
C ARG A 62 2.46 0.23 5.55
N THR A 63 1.20 0.47 5.24
CA THR A 63 0.06 -0.14 5.92
C THR A 63 -0.41 -1.40 5.18
N THR A 64 -0.76 -2.46 5.90
CA THR A 64 -1.42 -3.64 5.33
C THR A 64 -2.94 -3.48 5.34
N SER A 65 -3.69 -4.29 4.59
CA SER A 65 -5.16 -4.26 4.62
C SER A 65 -5.73 -4.47 6.03
N GLU A 66 -5.10 -5.35 6.82
CA GLU A 66 -5.49 -5.63 8.20
C GLU A 66 -5.20 -4.42 9.10
N ARG A 67 -4.01 -3.85 8.98
CA ARG A 67 -3.64 -2.66 9.74
C ARG A 67 -4.49 -1.44 9.38
N LEU A 68 -4.91 -1.31 8.12
CA LEU A 68 -5.86 -0.29 7.69
C LEU A 68 -7.21 -0.46 8.39
N CYS A 69 -7.74 -1.69 8.46
CA CYS A 69 -8.97 -1.99 9.20
C CYS A 69 -8.86 -1.59 10.67
N GLU A 70 -7.75 -1.95 11.33
CA GLU A 70 -7.49 -1.61 12.73
C GLU A 70 -7.45 -0.08 12.92
N MET A 71 -6.66 0.62 12.10
CA MET A 71 -6.48 2.07 12.21
C MET A 71 -7.77 2.84 11.92
N ALA A 72 -8.57 2.39 10.95
CA ALA A 72 -9.85 3.00 10.63
C ALA A 72 -11.00 2.53 11.55
N SER A 73 -10.74 1.62 12.50
CA SER A 73 -11.77 0.99 13.33
C SER A 73 -12.91 0.37 12.50
N ILE A 74 -12.54 -0.32 11.42
CA ILE A 74 -13.45 -1.03 10.53
C ILE A 74 -13.42 -2.52 10.86
N ASN A 75 -14.55 -3.05 11.30
CA ASN A 75 -14.70 -4.47 11.59
C ASN A 75 -15.04 -5.24 10.30
N VAL A 76 -14.04 -5.42 9.45
CA VAL A 76 -14.12 -6.31 8.28
C VAL A 76 -12.90 -7.20 8.23
N ASN A 77 -13.11 -8.45 7.80
CA ASN A 77 -12.01 -9.37 7.64
C ASN A 77 -11.07 -8.92 6.49
N ARG A 78 -9.84 -9.44 6.53
CA ARG A 78 -8.79 -9.13 5.55
C ARG A 78 -9.21 -9.40 4.10
N VAL A 79 -9.96 -10.47 3.85
CA VAL A 79 -10.35 -10.88 2.49
C VAL A 79 -11.37 -9.89 1.90
N THR A 80 -12.36 -9.49 2.69
CA THR A 80 -13.37 -8.50 2.31
C THR A 80 -12.73 -7.15 2.07
N MET A 81 -11.84 -6.69 2.95
CA MET A 81 -11.09 -5.45 2.74
C MET A 81 -10.27 -5.50 1.44
N THR A 82 -9.61 -6.63 1.18
CA THR A 82 -8.85 -6.82 -0.06
C THR A 82 -9.75 -6.73 -1.29
N LYS A 83 -10.94 -7.36 -1.26
CA LYS A 83 -11.91 -7.25 -2.36
C LYS A 83 -12.38 -5.80 -2.57
N LYS A 84 -12.60 -5.05 -1.49
CA LYS A 84 -12.99 -3.63 -1.55
C LYS A 84 -11.89 -2.75 -2.16
N LEU A 85 -10.65 -2.93 -1.73
CA LEU A 85 -9.50 -2.22 -2.29
C LEU A 85 -9.31 -2.53 -3.78
N ASN A 86 -9.65 -3.74 -4.23
CA ASN A 86 -9.57 -4.13 -5.64
C ASN A 86 -10.79 -3.72 -6.48
N GLY A 87 -11.77 -3.01 -5.90
CA GLY A 87 -13.01 -2.63 -6.59
C GLY A 87 -14.00 -3.77 -6.84
N LYS A 88 -13.77 -4.96 -6.28
CA LYS A 88 -14.72 -6.10 -6.40
C LYS A 88 -15.93 -5.94 -5.49
N ASN A 89 -15.78 -5.15 -4.43
CA ASN A 89 -16.83 -4.81 -3.48
C ASN A 89 -16.78 -3.30 -3.20
N GLU A 90 -17.93 -2.72 -2.88
CA GLU A 90 -18.01 -1.31 -2.51
C GLU A 90 -17.73 -1.09 -1.01
N PHE A 91 -17.23 0.10 -0.68
CA PHE A 91 -17.20 0.58 0.69
C PHE A 91 -18.57 1.13 1.07
N SER A 92 -19.00 0.86 2.30
CA SER A 92 -20.18 1.52 2.84
C SER A 92 -19.85 2.98 3.20
N LEU A 93 -20.88 3.83 3.27
CA LEU A 93 -20.70 5.23 3.63
C LEU A 93 -20.03 5.42 5.01
N SER A 94 -20.30 4.52 5.95
CA SER A 94 -19.67 4.56 7.29
C SER A 94 -18.18 4.20 7.24
N GLU A 95 -17.79 3.27 6.38
CA GLU A 95 -16.38 2.92 6.15
C GLU A 95 -15.64 4.05 5.43
N ILE A 96 -16.26 4.64 4.40
CA ILE A 96 -15.69 5.80 3.68
C ILE A 96 -15.39 6.93 4.65
N LYS A 97 -16.35 7.33 5.48
CA LYS A 97 -16.14 8.39 6.50
C LYS A 97 -15.00 8.07 7.45
N LYS A 98 -14.84 6.81 7.86
CA LYS A 98 -13.74 6.37 8.73
C LYS A 98 -12.38 6.45 8.04
N ILE A 99 -12.31 6.03 6.77
CA ILE A 99 -11.09 6.12 5.96
C ILE A 99 -10.73 7.58 5.72
N LEU A 100 -11.67 8.44 5.35
CA LEU A 100 -11.41 9.87 5.15
C LEU A 100 -10.94 10.55 6.43
N LYS A 101 -11.52 10.20 7.59
CA LYS A 101 -11.05 10.68 8.89
C LYS A 101 -9.64 10.21 9.23
N LEU A 102 -9.27 9.00 8.81
CA LEU A 102 -7.94 8.44 9.02
C LEU A 102 -6.89 9.07 8.09
N THR A 103 -7.23 9.25 6.81
CA THR A 103 -6.31 9.74 5.78
C THR A 103 -6.22 11.26 5.75
N ASN A 104 -7.22 11.95 6.31
CA ASN A 104 -7.41 13.39 6.21
C ASN A 104 -7.42 13.91 4.75
N LEU A 105 -7.89 13.06 3.83
CA LEU A 105 -8.07 13.37 2.42
C LEU A 105 -9.56 13.64 2.14
N THR A 106 -9.85 14.38 1.08
CA THR A 106 -11.22 14.48 0.56
C THR A 106 -11.64 13.17 -0.13
N PHE A 107 -12.95 13.04 -0.38
CA PHE A 107 -13.49 11.86 -1.08
C PHE A 107 -12.84 11.68 -2.45
N GLU A 108 -12.77 12.76 -3.24
CA GLU A 108 -12.19 12.75 -4.60
C GLU A 108 -10.70 12.40 -4.58
N GLU A 109 -9.94 12.96 -3.64
CA GLU A 109 -8.52 12.64 -3.52
C GLU A 109 -8.31 11.19 -3.12
N CYS A 110 -9.07 10.70 -2.14
CA CYS A 110 -8.87 9.37 -1.57
C CYS A 110 -9.38 8.24 -2.49
N PHE A 111 -10.54 8.44 -3.11
CA PHE A 111 -11.27 7.42 -3.89
C PHE A 111 -11.27 7.67 -5.40
N SER A 112 -10.45 8.59 -5.92
CA SER A 112 -10.19 8.68 -7.36
C SER A 112 -9.64 7.35 -7.89
N GLU A 113 -10.21 6.83 -8.98
CA GLU A 113 -9.73 5.61 -9.60
C GLU A 113 -8.36 5.84 -10.27
N LYS A 114 -7.47 4.86 -10.16
CA LYS A 114 -6.30 4.80 -11.02
C LYS A 114 -6.78 4.50 -12.43
N GLU A 115 -6.38 5.33 -13.40
CA GLU A 115 -6.55 4.99 -14.81
C GLU A 115 -5.87 3.64 -15.08
N THR A 116 -6.66 2.58 -15.19
CA THR A 116 -6.21 1.31 -15.73
C THR A 116 -6.20 1.46 -17.25
N PRO A 117 -5.07 1.17 -17.93
CA PRO A 117 -5.09 0.98 -19.37
C PRO A 117 -5.92 -0.28 -19.66
N GLY A 118 -7.23 -0.13 -19.87
CA GLY A 118 -8.14 -1.24 -20.13
C GLY A 118 -9.62 -1.06 -19.79
N ALA A 119 -10.06 0.07 -19.22
CA ALA A 119 -11.49 0.35 -19.12
C ALA A 119 -12.01 0.83 -20.50
N ALA A 120 -12.27 -0.14 -21.37
CA ALA A 120 -13.07 0.06 -22.56
C ALA A 120 -14.40 0.72 -22.19
N THR A 121 -14.73 1.76 -22.95
CA THR A 121 -16.01 2.46 -23.06
C THR A 121 -17.23 1.59 -22.71
N PRO A 122 -18.25 2.14 -22.02
CA PRO A 122 -19.53 1.46 -21.83
C PRO A 122 -20.06 1.03 -23.20
N ARG A 123 -20.37 -0.26 -23.37
CA ARG A 123 -21.17 -0.70 -24.51
C ARG A 123 -22.51 -0.01 -24.41
N GLU A 124 -22.73 1.00 -25.23
CA GLU A 124 -24.06 1.51 -25.52
C GLU A 124 -24.88 0.36 -26.08
N SER A 125 -25.92 -0.03 -25.34
CA SER A 125 -26.96 -0.93 -25.79
C SER A 125 -27.68 -0.27 -26.97
N ARG A 126 -27.62 -0.89 -28.14
CA ARG A 126 -28.48 -0.57 -29.28
C ARG A 126 -29.29 -1.79 -29.67
#